data_AF-A0A1D1XG12-F1
#
_entry.id   AF-A0A1D1XG12-F1
#
_cell.length_a   1.000
_cell.length_b   1.000
_cell.length_c   1.000
_cell.angle_alpha   90.00
_cell.angle_beta   90.00
_cell.angle_gamma   90.00
#
_symmetry.space_group_name_H-M   'P 1'
#
loop_
_entity.id
_entity.type
_entity.pdbx_description
1 polymer ?
#
loop_
_entity_poly.entity_id
_entity_poly.type
_entity_poly.pdbx_seq_one_letter_code
_entity_poly.pdbx_strand_id
1 'polypeptide(L)'
;MAAHYGSPSCYHQSLPCHRSRYTTKLSPRLHGLAFTTRSRPPVEPWRCMTLRNLQTRSSSRESSMAMISGKPVVQSNPTVKLTYLEGNSWLWHVGGLNILVDPILVGNLDFGIPWLYDAAKKILKNFRLEDLPELDCLLITQSLDDHCHVRTLKPLSEMRPDLRVISTLNAESILNPMFRNVTYLEPGESSELESRNGAKVNIHATAGPILGPPWQRPENGYIITHGESRAILYYEPHCVYSHSLLEKQRADIVITPVIKQLLPAFTLVSGQEDAVNLAKLLQAKFIVPMKNGDLDSKGILSELIKAEGTVESFKVILLATAGNYLMFYFN
;
A
#
# COMPACT_ATOMS: atom_id res chain seq x y z
N MET A 1 37.05 45.24 -12.08
CA MET A 1 36.37 45.92 -13.21
C MET A 1 34.88 45.79 -12.97
N ALA A 2 34.22 46.93 -12.80
CA ALA A 2 32.80 47.07 -12.50
C ALA A 2 31.95 47.00 -13.77
N ALA A 3 30.70 46.56 -13.65
CA ALA A 3 29.55 47.21 -14.27
C ALA A 3 28.23 46.70 -13.63
N HIS A 4 27.61 47.60 -12.87
CA HIS A 4 26.19 47.65 -12.54
C HIS A 4 25.33 47.85 -13.78
N TYR A 5 24.09 47.34 -13.78
CA TYR A 5 22.81 47.94 -14.21
C TYR A 5 21.73 46.90 -13.80
N GLY A 6 20.61 47.14 -13.14
CA GLY A 6 19.81 48.33 -12.89
C GLY A 6 18.34 47.89 -13.00
N SER A 7 17.61 47.88 -11.89
CA SER A 7 16.17 47.57 -11.82
C SER A 7 15.33 48.61 -12.57
N PRO A 8 14.05 48.30 -12.81
CA PRO A 8 13.02 49.31 -12.55
C PRO A 8 11.90 48.78 -11.66
N SER A 9 11.67 49.53 -10.59
CA SER A 9 10.43 49.56 -9.80
C SER A 9 9.40 50.43 -10.53
N CYS A 10 8.13 50.05 -10.48
CA CYS A 10 7.01 50.99 -10.66
C CYS A 10 5.89 50.69 -9.68
N TYR A 11 5.39 51.78 -9.12
CA TYR A 11 4.47 51.92 -8.00
C TYR A 11 3.00 52.00 -8.46
N HIS A 12 2.12 51.78 -7.48
CA HIS A 12 0.75 52.30 -7.34
C HIS A 12 -0.36 51.82 -8.30
N GLN A 13 -1.38 51.16 -7.76
CA GLN A 13 -2.57 51.84 -7.23
C GLN A 13 -3.46 50.87 -6.42
N SER A 14 -4.05 51.40 -5.36
CA SER A 14 -4.92 50.73 -4.42
C SER A 14 -6.32 51.36 -4.43
N LEU A 15 -7.31 50.56 -4.00
CA LEU A 15 -8.69 50.86 -3.54
C LEU A 15 -9.84 50.82 -4.58
N PRO A 16 -11.12 50.58 -4.17
CA PRO A 16 -11.66 50.21 -2.85
C PRO A 16 -12.66 49.03 -2.80
N CYS A 17 -12.72 48.41 -1.61
CA CYS A 17 -13.90 48.07 -0.80
C CYS A 17 -15.29 48.01 -1.47
N HIS A 18 -15.90 46.82 -1.51
CA HIS A 18 -17.35 46.68 -1.40
C HIS A 18 -17.71 45.73 -0.25
N ARG A 19 -18.15 46.34 0.86
CA ARG A 19 -18.95 45.70 1.91
C ARG A 19 -20.32 45.34 1.33
N SER A 20 -20.74 44.09 1.49
CA SER A 20 -22.16 43.77 1.63
C SER A 20 -22.36 43.14 3.00
N ARG A 21 -23.01 43.91 3.88
CA ARG A 21 -23.55 43.43 5.15
C ARG A 21 -24.91 42.81 4.85
N TYR A 22 -25.09 41.54 5.18
CA TYR A 22 -26.39 41.04 5.57
C TYR A 22 -26.29 40.52 7.00
N THR A 23 -26.77 41.35 7.91
CA THR A 23 -27.13 40.99 9.28
C THR A 23 -28.59 40.60 9.31
N THR A 24 -28.90 39.36 9.68
CA THR A 24 -30.15 39.03 10.36
C THR A 24 -29.88 37.92 11.37
N LYS A 25 -29.84 38.30 12.65
CA LYS A 25 -30.07 37.42 13.79
C LYS A 25 -31.56 37.03 13.80
N LEU A 26 -31.87 35.76 14.04
CA LEU A 26 -32.64 35.27 15.20
C LEU A 26 -33.08 33.81 14.99
N SER A 27 -32.75 32.99 15.98
CA SER A 27 -33.38 31.70 16.28
C SER A 27 -34.86 31.90 16.65
N PRO A 28 -35.70 30.87 16.46
CA PRO A 28 -36.13 30.16 17.66
C PRO A 28 -36.04 28.64 17.52
N ARG A 29 -35.80 28.02 18.68
CA ARG A 29 -35.96 26.60 18.99
C ARG A 29 -37.32 26.09 18.51
N LEU A 30 -37.35 24.89 17.93
CA LEU A 30 -38.48 23.97 18.05
C LEU A 30 -37.98 22.53 17.97
N HIS A 31 -38.69 21.72 18.76
CA HIS A 31 -38.39 20.38 19.21
C HIS A 31 -38.23 19.31 18.12
N GLY A 32 -37.25 18.42 18.36
CA GLY A 32 -37.51 16.97 18.49
C GLY A 32 -38.10 16.23 17.30
N LEU A 33 -37.22 15.70 16.45
CA LEU A 33 -37.45 14.44 15.74
C LEU A 33 -36.15 13.64 15.76
N ALA A 34 -36.12 12.62 16.62
CA ALA A 34 -35.05 11.66 16.68
C ALA A 34 -35.01 10.87 15.36
N PHE A 35 -34.06 11.20 14.50
CA PHE A 35 -33.66 10.29 13.44
C PHE A 35 -32.78 9.22 14.08
N THR A 36 -33.38 8.05 14.34
CA THR A 36 -32.63 6.83 14.57
C THR A 36 -31.79 6.56 13.33
N THR A 37 -30.49 6.84 13.40
CA THR A 37 -29.54 6.34 12.41
C THR A 37 -29.56 4.82 12.53
N ARG A 38 -30.27 4.15 11.62
CA ARG A 38 -30.12 2.72 11.38
C ARG A 38 -28.66 2.51 11.02
N SER A 39 -27.87 2.04 11.99
CA SER A 39 -26.58 1.42 11.76
C SER A 39 -26.78 0.35 10.69
N ARG A 40 -26.19 0.58 9.51
CA ARG A 40 -26.13 -0.45 8.48
C ARG A 40 -25.37 -1.65 9.07
N PRO A 41 -25.81 -2.88 8.82
CA PRO A 41 -25.02 -4.04 9.22
C PRO A 41 -23.65 -3.98 8.52
N PRO A 42 -22.58 -4.49 9.15
CA PRO A 42 -21.28 -4.54 8.52
C PRO A 42 -21.38 -5.35 7.22
N VAL A 43 -20.85 -4.77 6.15
CA VAL A 43 -20.71 -5.45 4.85
C VAL A 43 -19.90 -6.72 5.09
N GLU A 44 -20.40 -7.85 4.60
CA GLU A 44 -19.80 -9.19 4.72
C GLU A 44 -18.31 -9.23 4.27
N PRO A 45 -17.52 -10.19 4.79
CA PRO A 45 -16.08 -10.01 4.93
C PRO A 45 -15.35 -10.08 3.59
N TRP A 46 -14.76 -8.94 3.23
CA TRP A 46 -13.76 -8.76 2.18
C TRP A 46 -12.69 -9.85 2.22
N ARG A 47 -12.10 -10.18 1.06
CA ARG A 47 -10.98 -11.15 0.94
C ARG A 47 -9.84 -10.72 1.87
N CYS A 48 -9.78 -11.38 3.02
CA CYS A 48 -8.96 -11.01 4.16
C CYS A 48 -8.06 -12.19 4.49
N MET A 49 -6.77 -12.07 4.17
CA MET A 49 -5.81 -13.09 4.59
C MET A 49 -5.39 -12.82 6.03
N THR A 50 -5.50 -13.83 6.86
CA THR A 50 -5.24 -13.74 8.30
C THR A 50 -4.22 -14.80 8.68
N LEU A 51 -3.00 -14.41 9.02
CA LEU A 51 -1.98 -15.34 9.52
C LEU A 51 -1.98 -15.32 11.05
N ARG A 52 -2.31 -16.46 11.66
CA ARG A 52 -2.29 -16.66 13.12
C ARG A 52 -1.06 -17.47 13.50
N ASN A 53 -0.29 -16.97 14.47
CA ASN A 53 0.77 -17.64 15.24
C ASN A 53 1.47 -18.84 14.57
N LEU A 54 2.63 -18.60 13.96
CA LEU A 54 3.57 -19.63 13.52
C LEU A 54 4.33 -20.21 14.74
N GLN A 55 3.66 -21.05 15.54
CA GLN A 55 4.38 -21.94 16.45
C GLN A 55 4.87 -23.15 15.66
N THR A 56 6.17 -23.17 15.35
CA THR A 56 6.85 -24.35 14.82
C THR A 56 6.78 -25.46 15.88
N ARG A 57 5.88 -26.44 15.70
CA ARG A 57 5.95 -27.71 16.43
C ARG A 57 7.25 -28.41 16.05
N SER A 58 8.28 -28.34 16.90
CA SER A 58 9.40 -29.28 16.82
C SER A 58 8.85 -30.67 17.12
N SER A 59 8.92 -31.57 16.14
CA SER A 59 8.54 -32.97 16.35
C SER A 59 9.64 -33.71 17.10
N SER A 60 9.58 -33.74 18.43
CA SER A 60 10.08 -34.90 19.18
C SER A 60 8.93 -35.89 19.31
N ARG A 61 9.07 -37.04 18.65
CA ARG A 61 8.18 -38.19 18.85
C ARG A 61 8.61 -38.88 20.13
N GLU A 62 7.89 -38.65 21.22
CA GLU A 62 7.71 -39.64 22.27
C GLU A 62 6.21 -39.86 22.50
N SER A 63 5.81 -41.12 22.38
CA SER A 63 4.47 -41.60 22.64
C SER A 63 4.14 -41.49 24.13
N SER A 64 3.01 -40.85 24.48
CA SER A 64 2.15 -41.33 25.57
C SER A 64 0.78 -40.67 25.53
N MET A 65 -0.22 -41.51 25.78
CA MET A 65 -1.65 -41.21 25.82
C MET A 65 -2.00 -40.60 27.18
N ALA A 66 -2.58 -39.39 27.24
CA ALA A 66 -3.32 -38.91 28.41
C ALA A 66 -4.25 -37.74 28.05
N MET A 67 -5.54 -37.92 28.36
CA MET A 67 -6.60 -36.92 28.40
C MET A 67 -6.24 -35.77 29.36
N ILE A 68 -6.53 -34.50 29.01
CA ILE A 68 -6.78 -33.41 29.99
C ILE A 68 -7.53 -32.25 29.31
N SER A 69 -8.71 -31.96 29.89
CA SER A 69 -9.34 -30.66 30.12
C SER A 69 -9.22 -29.56 29.05
N GLY A 70 -10.35 -29.26 28.40
CA GLY A 70 -10.52 -28.13 27.50
C GLY A 70 -10.37 -26.79 28.23
N LYS A 71 -9.18 -26.19 28.13
CA LYS A 71 -9.04 -24.74 28.30
C LYS A 71 -9.66 -24.05 27.07
N PRO A 72 -10.36 -22.92 27.24
CA PRO A 72 -10.85 -22.16 26.11
C PRO A 72 -9.64 -21.75 25.29
N VAL A 73 -9.64 -22.11 24.01
CA VAL A 73 -8.67 -21.62 23.03
C VAL A 73 -8.87 -20.10 22.99
N VAL A 74 -8.02 -19.37 23.71
CA VAL A 74 -7.90 -17.93 23.55
C VAL A 74 -7.62 -17.71 22.08
N GLN A 75 -8.60 -17.14 21.36
CA GLN A 75 -8.41 -16.77 19.97
C GLN A 75 -7.33 -15.71 19.94
N SER A 76 -6.09 -16.11 19.70
CA SER A 76 -5.00 -15.17 19.50
C SER A 76 -5.32 -14.33 18.28
N ASN A 77 -5.40 -13.02 18.46
CA ASN A 77 -5.53 -12.09 17.35
C ASN A 77 -4.39 -12.36 16.34
N PRO A 78 -4.67 -12.33 15.04
CA PRO A 78 -3.67 -12.58 14.02
C PRO A 78 -2.55 -11.55 14.10
N THR A 79 -1.32 -12.03 13.99
CA THR A 79 -0.11 -11.22 14.06
C THR A 79 0.05 -10.32 12.83
N VAL A 80 -0.45 -10.79 11.68
CA VAL A 80 -0.50 -10.08 10.41
C VAL A 80 -1.83 -10.37 9.73
N LYS A 81 -2.55 -9.33 9.32
CA LYS A 81 -3.73 -9.41 8.45
C LYS A 81 -3.53 -8.51 7.24
N LEU A 82 -3.76 -9.06 6.04
CA LEU A 82 -3.59 -8.38 4.77
C LEU A 82 -4.94 -8.33 4.05
N THR A 83 -5.43 -7.12 3.78
CA THR A 83 -6.67 -6.89 3.04
C THR A 83 -6.32 -6.28 1.69
N TYR A 84 -6.65 -6.99 0.61
CA TYR A 84 -6.41 -6.50 -0.74
C TYR A 84 -7.53 -5.55 -1.16
N LEU A 85 -7.16 -4.35 -1.61
CA LEU A 85 -8.10 -3.32 -2.04
C LEU A 85 -8.09 -3.08 -3.55
N GLU A 86 -7.66 -4.06 -4.35
CA GLU A 86 -7.48 -4.00 -5.82
C GLU A 86 -6.42 -3.01 -6.31
N GLY A 87 -5.83 -3.27 -7.49
CA GLY A 87 -4.69 -2.50 -7.98
C GLY A 87 -3.47 -2.71 -7.10
N ASN A 88 -2.75 -1.63 -6.78
CA ASN A 88 -1.64 -1.62 -5.82
C ASN A 88 -2.11 -1.43 -4.36
N SER A 89 -3.40 -1.24 -4.12
CA SER A 89 -3.91 -0.81 -2.82
C SER A 89 -4.07 -1.94 -1.80
N TRP A 90 -3.58 -1.71 -0.58
CA TRP A 90 -3.72 -2.64 0.52
C TRP A 90 -4.04 -1.95 1.84
N LEU A 91 -4.71 -2.67 2.73
CA LEU A 91 -4.80 -2.34 4.15
C LEU A 91 -4.18 -3.49 4.96
N TRP A 92 -3.10 -3.17 5.66
CA TRP A 92 -2.38 -4.11 6.51
C TRP A 92 -2.67 -3.85 7.98
N HIS A 93 -2.84 -4.92 8.74
CA HIS A 93 -2.84 -4.89 10.19
C HIS A 93 -1.63 -5.68 10.69
N VAL A 94 -0.62 -4.98 11.21
CA VAL A 94 0.67 -5.56 11.64
C VAL A 94 1.07 -4.94 12.97
N GLY A 95 1.35 -5.76 13.97
CA GLY A 95 1.78 -5.25 15.28
C GLY A 95 0.77 -4.32 15.96
N GLY A 96 -0.52 -4.49 15.69
CA GLY A 96 -1.59 -3.61 16.19
C GLY A 96 -1.79 -2.33 15.39
N LEU A 97 -0.96 -2.05 14.38
CA LEU A 97 -1.07 -0.87 13.51
C LEU A 97 -1.90 -1.17 12.27
N ASN A 98 -2.74 -0.22 11.86
CA ASN A 98 -3.41 -0.19 10.57
C ASN A 98 -2.61 0.68 9.59
N ILE A 99 -1.99 0.04 8.60
CA ILE A 99 -1.17 0.68 7.56
C ILE A 99 -1.90 0.61 6.23
N LEU A 100 -2.23 1.78 5.67
CA LEU A 100 -2.78 1.90 4.32
C LEU A 100 -1.63 2.02 3.32
N VAL A 101 -1.63 1.22 2.25
CA VAL A 101 -0.53 1.14 1.28
C VAL A 101 -1.04 1.44 -0.12
N ASP A 102 -0.38 2.38 -0.81
CA ASP A 102 -0.63 2.76 -2.20
C ASP A 102 -2.13 2.88 -2.58
N PRO A 103 -2.91 3.74 -1.88
CA PRO A 103 -4.35 3.76 -2.02
C PRO A 103 -4.83 4.46 -3.30
N ILE A 104 -5.58 3.72 -4.12
CA ILE A 104 -6.41 4.20 -5.21
C ILE A 104 -7.85 3.91 -4.79
N LEU A 105 -8.51 4.83 -4.07
CA LEU A 105 -9.83 4.59 -3.46
C LEU A 105 -10.90 5.59 -3.89
N VAL A 106 -10.50 6.67 -4.57
CA VAL A 106 -11.40 7.73 -5.04
C VAL A 106 -11.22 7.90 -6.54
N GLY A 107 -12.29 7.66 -7.29
CA GLY A 107 -12.31 7.73 -8.75
C GLY A 107 -11.45 6.65 -9.41
N ASN A 108 -11.31 6.78 -10.74
CA ASN A 108 -10.52 5.86 -11.54
C ASN A 108 -9.04 6.29 -11.54
N LEU A 109 -8.16 5.33 -11.85
CA LEU A 109 -6.75 5.58 -12.18
C LEU A 109 -6.66 6.02 -13.65
N ASP A 110 -6.16 7.22 -13.91
CA ASP A 110 -6.11 7.78 -15.27
C ASP A 110 -4.80 8.50 -15.62
N PHE A 111 -3.83 8.57 -14.68
CA PHE A 111 -2.55 9.27 -14.87
C PHE A 111 -2.71 10.73 -15.33
N GLY A 112 -3.87 11.35 -15.05
CA GLY A 112 -4.21 12.70 -15.50
C GLY A 112 -4.60 12.81 -16.98
N ILE A 113 -4.66 11.71 -17.73
CA ILE A 113 -4.96 11.68 -19.17
C ILE A 113 -6.02 10.58 -19.48
N PRO A 114 -7.31 10.79 -19.14
CA PRO A 114 -8.34 9.75 -19.20
C PRO A 114 -8.59 9.11 -20.57
N TRP A 115 -8.30 9.83 -21.67
CA TRP A 115 -8.44 9.26 -23.01
C TRP A 115 -7.30 8.29 -23.36
N LEU A 116 -6.14 8.44 -22.71
CA LEU A 116 -4.98 7.57 -22.88
C LEU A 116 -5.14 6.30 -22.03
N TYR A 117 -5.52 6.46 -20.76
CA TYR A 117 -5.77 5.38 -19.83
C TYR A 117 -6.83 5.78 -18.82
N ASP A 118 -7.79 4.90 -18.56
CA ASP A 118 -8.80 5.06 -17.51
C ASP A 118 -9.15 3.67 -16.98
N ALA A 119 -8.84 3.40 -15.71
CA ALA A 119 -9.01 2.10 -15.08
C ALA A 119 -9.82 2.18 -13.77
N ALA A 120 -10.94 1.47 -13.74
CA ALA A 120 -11.80 1.35 -12.58
C ALA A 120 -11.55 0.04 -11.82
N LYS A 121 -11.82 0.03 -10.51
CA LYS A 121 -11.86 -1.21 -9.73
C LYS A 121 -12.99 -2.13 -10.21
N LYS A 122 -12.75 -3.44 -10.19
CA LYS A 122 -13.73 -4.43 -10.65
C LYS A 122 -14.75 -4.76 -9.57
N ILE A 123 -14.29 -4.90 -8.32
CA ILE A 123 -15.08 -5.40 -7.20
C ILE A 123 -15.50 -4.27 -6.25
N LEU A 124 -14.55 -3.44 -5.82
CA LEU A 124 -14.72 -2.41 -4.79
C LEU A 124 -15.29 -1.09 -5.35
N LYS A 125 -16.31 -1.18 -6.20
CA LYS A 125 -16.93 0.00 -6.87
C LYS A 125 -17.63 0.96 -5.91
N ASN A 126 -18.04 0.48 -4.74
CA ASN A 126 -18.76 1.26 -3.72
C ASN A 126 -17.91 1.54 -2.46
N PHE A 127 -16.63 1.15 -2.46
CA PHE A 127 -15.75 1.38 -1.31
C PHE A 127 -15.40 2.87 -1.23
N ARG A 128 -15.46 3.43 -0.03
CA ARG A 128 -15.19 4.85 0.23
C ARG A 128 -14.11 5.03 1.29
N LEU A 129 -13.55 6.23 1.36
CA LEU A 129 -12.56 6.57 2.39
C LEU A 129 -13.11 6.44 3.81
N GLU A 130 -14.42 6.63 4.02
CA GLU A 130 -15.05 6.46 5.33
C GLU A 130 -15.20 4.98 5.74
N ASP A 131 -15.04 4.03 4.81
CA ASP A 131 -15.05 2.60 5.11
C ASP A 131 -13.69 2.13 5.68
N LEU A 132 -12.65 2.97 5.61
CA LEU A 132 -11.34 2.68 6.20
C LEU A 132 -11.41 2.74 7.74
N PRO A 133 -10.69 1.86 8.45
CA PRO A 133 -10.58 1.96 9.90
C PRO A 133 -9.79 3.21 10.31
N GLU A 134 -9.60 3.41 11.62
CA GLU A 134 -8.54 4.33 12.07
C GLU A 134 -7.20 3.88 11.49
N LEU A 135 -6.47 4.81 10.86
CA LEU A 135 -5.18 4.56 10.25
C LEU A 135 -4.08 5.11 11.14
N ASP A 136 -3.02 4.33 11.32
CA ASP A 136 -1.83 4.76 12.04
C ASP A 136 -0.75 5.28 11.08
N CYS A 137 -0.71 4.74 9.86
CA CYS A 137 0.25 5.15 8.84
C CYS A 137 -0.30 5.01 7.42
N LEU A 138 0.07 5.94 6.56
CA LEU A 138 0.06 5.77 5.10
C LEU A 138 1.46 5.39 4.64
N LEU A 139 1.57 4.35 3.81
CA LEU A 139 2.82 3.92 3.18
C LEU A 139 2.70 4.10 1.67
N ILE A 140 3.62 4.86 1.07
CA ILE A 140 3.69 5.08 -0.37
C ILE A 140 5.01 4.54 -0.92
N THR A 141 4.93 3.65 -1.89
CA THR A 141 6.10 2.95 -2.43
C THR A 141 6.75 3.68 -3.60
N GLN A 142 5.94 4.30 -4.46
CA GLN A 142 6.39 4.97 -5.68
C GLN A 142 5.71 6.32 -5.85
N SER A 143 6.30 7.17 -6.69
CA SER A 143 5.76 8.49 -7.01
C SER A 143 4.70 8.49 -8.13
N LEU A 144 4.56 7.39 -8.88
CA LEU A 144 3.60 7.27 -9.98
C LEU A 144 2.15 7.21 -9.50
N ASP A 145 1.21 7.63 -10.36
CA ASP A 145 -0.21 7.83 -10.00
C ASP A 145 -0.93 6.54 -9.60
N ASP A 146 -0.45 5.37 -10.04
CA ASP A 146 -0.94 4.05 -9.63
C ASP A 146 -0.45 3.60 -8.25
N HIS A 147 0.32 4.45 -7.56
CA HIS A 147 0.74 4.29 -6.16
C HIS A 147 0.41 5.54 -5.32
N CYS A 148 0.81 6.71 -5.81
CA CYS A 148 0.66 8.02 -5.17
C CYS A 148 -0.54 8.79 -5.74
N HIS A 149 -1.72 8.16 -5.74
CA HIS A 149 -2.90 8.66 -6.44
C HIS A 149 -3.48 9.94 -5.79
N VAL A 150 -3.21 11.10 -6.37
CA VAL A 150 -3.56 12.42 -5.80
C VAL A 150 -5.06 12.56 -5.53
N ARG A 151 -5.91 12.01 -6.41
CA ARG A 151 -7.37 12.05 -6.26
C ARG A 151 -7.85 11.33 -4.99
N THR A 152 -7.11 10.31 -4.55
CA THR A 152 -7.35 9.62 -3.28
C THR A 152 -6.67 10.32 -2.10
N LEU A 153 -5.43 10.75 -2.29
CA LEU A 153 -4.59 11.27 -1.22
C LEU A 153 -5.03 12.65 -0.71
N LYS A 154 -5.53 13.52 -1.59
CA LYS A 154 -5.98 14.87 -1.21
C LYS A 154 -7.16 14.85 -0.22
N PRO A 155 -8.31 14.21 -0.52
CA PRO A 155 -9.39 14.13 0.47
C PRO A 155 -8.98 13.31 1.70
N LEU A 156 -8.11 12.30 1.57
CA LEU A 156 -7.59 11.57 2.73
C LEU A 156 -6.80 12.47 3.68
N SER A 157 -5.97 13.37 3.15
CA SER A 157 -5.18 14.31 3.96
C SER A 157 -6.05 15.37 4.63
N GLU A 158 -7.14 15.79 3.99
CA GLU A 158 -8.15 16.67 4.57
C GLU A 158 -8.92 15.97 5.71
N MET A 159 -9.27 14.68 5.53
CA MET A 159 -9.94 13.86 6.55
C MET A 159 -9.03 13.50 7.73
N ARG A 160 -7.72 13.36 7.49
CA ARG A 160 -6.73 12.89 8.48
C ARG A 160 -5.45 13.75 8.43
N PRO A 161 -5.53 15.03 8.87
CA PRO A 161 -4.43 15.99 8.68
C PRO A 161 -3.17 15.71 9.51
N ASP A 162 -3.27 14.80 10.48
CA ASP A 162 -2.16 14.35 11.35
C ASP A 162 -1.68 12.93 11.04
N LEU A 163 -2.22 12.30 9.98
CA LEU A 163 -1.81 10.97 9.57
C LEU A 163 -0.32 10.96 9.26
N ARG A 164 0.41 10.04 9.91
CA ARG A 164 1.82 9.82 9.61
C ARG A 164 1.94 9.15 8.24
N VAL A 165 2.88 9.64 7.43
CA VAL A 165 3.16 9.12 6.10
C VAL A 165 4.61 8.66 6.05
N ILE A 166 4.85 7.47 5.54
CA ILE A 166 6.18 6.97 5.19
C ILE A 166 6.20 6.76 3.68
N SER A 167 7.22 7.28 2.99
CA SER A 167 7.25 7.27 1.53
C SER A 167 8.65 7.22 0.94
N THR A 168 8.74 6.84 -0.34
CA THR A 168 9.89 7.14 -1.20
C THR A 168 10.11 8.64 -1.31
N LEU A 169 11.38 9.08 -1.32
CA LEU A 169 11.73 10.48 -1.53
C LEU A 169 11.25 11.01 -2.91
N ASN A 170 11.07 10.15 -3.90
CA ASN A 170 10.58 10.56 -5.22
C ASN A 170 9.16 11.15 -5.18
N ALA A 171 8.34 10.81 -4.17
CA ALA A 171 6.97 11.32 -4.02
C ALA A 171 6.89 12.66 -3.28
N GLU A 172 8.04 13.27 -2.93
CA GLU A 172 8.11 14.46 -2.09
C GLU A 172 7.27 15.64 -2.63
N SER A 173 7.43 15.97 -3.91
CA SER A 173 6.72 17.09 -4.55
C SER A 173 5.20 16.91 -4.58
N ILE A 174 4.73 15.66 -4.54
CA ILE A 174 3.31 15.29 -4.52
C ILE A 174 2.77 15.35 -3.09
N LEU A 175 3.50 14.80 -2.13
CA LEU A 175 3.02 14.60 -0.76
C LEU A 175 3.17 15.84 0.13
N ASN A 176 4.26 16.62 -0.01
CA ASN A 176 4.53 17.81 0.82
C ASN A 176 3.38 18.83 0.84
N PRO A 177 2.68 19.11 -0.29
CA PRO A 177 1.54 20.02 -0.27
C PRO A 177 0.30 19.49 0.49
N MET A 178 0.21 18.17 0.72
CA MET A 178 -1.00 17.52 1.24
C MET A 178 -0.85 17.03 2.69
N PHE A 179 0.32 16.55 3.09
CA PHE A 179 0.57 15.92 4.39
C PHE A 179 1.64 16.67 5.18
N ARG A 180 1.43 16.81 6.49
CA ARG A 180 2.34 17.56 7.39
C ARG A 180 3.40 16.69 8.06
N ASN A 181 3.13 15.39 8.18
CA ASN A 181 3.97 14.44 8.92
C ASN A 181 4.45 13.33 7.98
N VAL A 182 5.38 13.67 7.09
CA VAL A 182 5.95 12.73 6.11
C VAL A 182 7.39 12.40 6.48
N THR A 183 7.70 11.11 6.52
CA THR A 183 9.07 10.58 6.60
C THR A 183 9.42 9.97 5.25
N TYR A 184 10.38 10.58 4.56
CA TYR A 184 10.92 10.03 3.32
C TYR A 184 12.07 9.08 3.62
N LEU A 185 12.10 7.92 2.97
CA LEU A 185 13.14 6.91 3.12
C LEU A 185 13.81 6.65 1.77
N GLU A 186 15.13 6.70 1.76
CA GLU A 186 15.96 6.13 0.69
C GLU A 186 16.21 4.63 0.93
N PRO A 187 16.54 3.83 -0.10
CA PRO A 187 16.88 2.42 0.09
C PRO A 187 17.97 2.20 1.13
N GLY A 188 17.71 1.29 2.08
CA GLY A 188 18.58 0.99 3.21
C GLY A 188 18.23 1.77 4.49
N GLU A 189 17.42 2.82 4.40
CA GLU A 189 16.93 3.55 5.57
C GLU A 189 15.73 2.86 6.22
N SER A 190 15.39 3.28 7.44
CA SER A 190 14.25 2.72 8.16
C SER A 190 13.55 3.75 9.04
N SER A 191 12.27 3.51 9.28
CA SER A 191 11.48 4.24 10.26
C SER A 191 10.78 3.26 11.20
N GLU A 192 10.59 3.66 12.45
CA GLU A 192 9.86 2.88 13.44
C GLU A 192 8.50 3.54 13.73
N LEU A 193 7.47 2.71 13.79
CA LEU A 193 6.14 3.03 14.27
C LEU A 193 5.91 2.28 15.58
N GLU A 194 5.23 2.92 16.53
CA GLU A 194 4.83 2.31 17.78
C GLU A 194 3.30 2.32 17.85
N SER A 195 2.71 1.17 18.11
CA SER A 195 1.26 1.05 18.26
C SER A 195 0.81 1.48 19.66
N ARG A 196 -0.50 1.68 19.83
CA ARG A 196 -1.08 2.08 21.13
C ARG A 196 -0.81 1.09 22.28
N ASN A 197 -0.45 -0.16 21.97
CA ASN A 197 -0.10 -1.17 22.97
C ASN A 197 1.41 -1.28 23.24
N GLY A 198 2.23 -0.39 22.67
CA GLY A 198 3.70 -0.36 22.81
C GLY A 198 4.45 -1.27 21.83
N ALA A 199 3.74 -2.01 20.95
CA ALA A 199 4.37 -2.82 19.93
C ALA A 199 5.08 -1.96 18.87
N LYS A 200 6.33 -2.34 18.55
CA LYS A 200 7.16 -1.64 17.57
C LYS A 200 7.17 -2.34 16.22
N VAL A 201 6.89 -1.58 15.18
CA VAL A 201 6.94 -2.01 13.78
C VAL A 201 7.99 -1.19 13.05
N ASN A 202 9.03 -1.86 12.56
CA ASN A 202 10.07 -1.26 11.76
C ASN A 202 9.75 -1.42 10.27
N ILE A 203 9.89 -0.33 9.53
CA ILE A 203 9.69 -0.22 8.09
C ILE A 203 11.04 0.08 7.47
N HIS A 204 11.60 -0.87 6.73
CA HIS A 204 12.90 -0.76 6.07
C HIS A 204 12.72 -0.64 4.56
N ALA A 205 13.22 0.44 3.98
CA ALA A 205 13.13 0.70 2.54
C ALA A 205 14.16 -0.15 1.77
N THR A 206 13.75 -0.72 0.65
CA THR A 206 14.61 -1.47 -0.27
C THR A 206 14.55 -0.87 -1.67
N ALA A 207 15.60 -0.99 -2.47
CA ALA A 207 15.57 -0.47 -3.84
C ALA A 207 14.68 -1.31 -4.75
N GLY A 208 13.69 -0.65 -5.35
CA GLY A 208 12.82 -1.15 -6.41
C GLY A 208 13.25 -0.63 -7.80
N PRO A 209 12.31 -0.43 -8.74
CA PRO A 209 12.63 0.00 -10.11
C PRO A 209 13.07 1.46 -10.20
N ILE A 210 13.86 1.79 -11.23
CA ILE A 210 14.12 3.17 -11.67
C ILE A 210 13.13 3.47 -12.80
N LEU A 211 12.14 4.32 -12.54
CA LEU A 211 10.99 4.56 -13.44
C LEU A 211 11.12 5.80 -14.33
N GLY A 212 12.28 6.44 -14.31
CA GLY A 212 12.62 7.55 -15.19
C GLY A 212 14.03 7.41 -15.74
N PRO A 213 14.75 8.51 -15.96
CA PRO A 213 16.11 8.45 -16.47
C PRO A 213 17.02 7.57 -15.59
N PRO A 214 18.06 6.92 -16.13
CA PRO A 214 18.91 5.99 -15.37
C PRO A 214 19.59 6.55 -14.12
N TRP A 215 19.69 7.88 -14.02
CA TRP A 215 20.27 8.59 -12.87
C TRP A 215 19.23 8.99 -11.82
N GLN A 216 17.94 8.72 -12.05
CA GLN A 216 16.89 8.92 -11.06
C GLN A 216 17.06 7.91 -9.92
N ARG A 217 16.66 8.33 -8.71
CA ARG A 217 16.63 7.42 -7.56
C ARG A 217 15.66 6.26 -7.83
N PRO A 218 16.00 5.04 -7.43
CA PRO A 218 15.03 3.95 -7.47
C PRO A 218 13.82 4.28 -6.58
N GLU A 219 12.67 3.73 -6.94
CA GLU A 219 11.52 3.68 -6.03
C GLU A 219 11.73 2.63 -4.94
N ASN A 220 10.80 2.53 -3.99
CA ASN A 220 10.95 1.66 -2.83
C ASN A 220 10.10 0.38 -2.93
N GLY A 221 10.70 -0.74 -2.54
CA GLY A 221 10.00 -1.82 -1.84
C GLY A 221 10.16 -1.66 -0.32
N TYR A 222 9.46 -2.46 0.48
CA TYR A 222 9.57 -2.37 1.95
C TYR A 222 9.60 -3.73 2.64
N ILE A 223 10.54 -3.88 3.58
CA ILE A 223 10.55 -4.95 4.58
C ILE A 223 9.91 -4.42 5.86
N ILE A 224 8.88 -5.11 6.35
CA ILE A 224 8.18 -4.80 7.59
C ILE A 224 8.52 -5.87 8.62
N THR A 225 9.05 -5.43 9.76
CA THR A 225 9.34 -6.30 10.91
C THR A 225 8.60 -5.80 12.14
N HIS A 226 8.09 -6.71 12.95
CA HIS A 226 7.37 -6.38 14.18
C HIS A 226 8.00 -7.16 15.34
N GLY A 227 8.49 -6.44 16.36
CA GLY A 227 9.47 -6.93 17.34
C GLY A 227 9.09 -8.19 18.13
N GLU A 228 7.79 -8.45 18.34
CA GLU A 228 7.33 -9.67 19.02
C GLU A 228 7.05 -10.84 18.06
N SER A 229 6.90 -10.55 16.76
CA SER A 229 6.61 -11.55 15.75
C SER A 229 7.85 -11.95 14.98
N ARG A 230 8.01 -13.26 14.76
CA ARG A 230 9.03 -13.77 13.83
C ARG A 230 8.62 -13.65 12.35
N ALA A 231 7.49 -13.04 12.03
CA ALA A 231 7.00 -12.95 10.66
C ALA A 231 7.53 -11.67 10.00
N ILE A 232 8.39 -11.82 9.00
CA ILE A 232 8.92 -10.71 8.21
C ILE A 232 8.09 -10.60 6.92
N LEU A 233 7.51 -9.42 6.67
CA LEU A 233 6.75 -9.13 5.46
C LEU A 233 7.63 -8.35 4.49
N TYR A 234 7.65 -8.75 3.23
CA TYR A 234 8.24 -7.97 2.15
C TYR A 234 7.18 -7.59 1.14
N TYR A 235 7.12 -6.32 0.76
CA TYR A 235 6.25 -5.78 -0.28
C TYR A 235 7.11 -5.22 -1.41
N GLU A 236 6.96 -5.81 -2.59
CA GLU A 236 7.61 -5.38 -3.81
C GLU A 236 6.54 -5.22 -4.91
N PRO A 237 6.09 -3.98 -5.19
CA PRO A 237 4.92 -3.75 -6.02
C PRO A 237 5.08 -4.14 -7.49
N HIS A 238 6.30 -4.15 -8.04
CA HIS A 238 6.53 -4.38 -9.47
C HIS A 238 7.36 -5.63 -9.76
N CYS A 239 7.73 -6.40 -8.73
CA CYS A 239 8.64 -7.54 -8.84
C CYS A 239 10.00 -7.17 -9.45
N VAL A 240 10.45 -5.92 -9.25
CA VAL A 240 11.75 -5.41 -9.69
C VAL A 240 12.52 -4.96 -8.47
N TYR A 241 13.64 -5.61 -8.17
CA TYR A 241 14.35 -5.44 -6.90
C TYR A 241 15.85 -5.55 -7.08
N SER A 242 16.60 -4.95 -6.15
CA SER A 242 18.06 -5.09 -6.11
C SER A 242 18.49 -6.42 -5.46
N HIS A 243 19.02 -7.35 -6.26
CA HIS A 243 19.51 -8.63 -5.76
C HIS A 243 20.59 -8.48 -4.68
N SER A 244 21.58 -7.60 -4.89
CA SER A 244 22.70 -7.41 -3.95
C SER A 244 22.26 -6.83 -2.61
N LEU A 245 21.17 -6.08 -2.57
CA LEU A 245 20.60 -5.57 -1.33
C LEU A 245 19.73 -6.62 -0.62
N LEU A 246 19.01 -7.44 -1.38
CA LEU A 246 18.10 -8.45 -0.82
C LEU A 246 18.75 -9.79 -0.48
N GLU A 247 19.91 -10.14 -1.04
CA GLU A 247 20.58 -11.43 -0.78
C GLU A 247 20.96 -11.66 0.69
N LYS A 248 21.05 -10.58 1.47
CA LYS A 248 21.34 -10.61 2.92
C LYS A 248 20.08 -10.52 3.77
N GLN A 249 18.91 -10.42 3.14
CA GLN A 249 17.63 -10.25 3.78
C GLN A 249 16.84 -11.55 3.78
N ARG A 250 15.81 -11.61 4.62
CA ARG A 250 14.85 -12.70 4.70
C ARG A 250 13.45 -12.14 4.80
N ALA A 251 12.49 -12.79 4.17
CA ALA A 251 11.07 -12.50 4.36
C ALA A 251 10.30 -13.82 4.52
N ASP A 252 9.35 -13.88 5.45
CA ASP A 252 8.44 -15.02 5.56
C ASP A 252 7.28 -14.89 4.58
N ILE A 253 6.81 -13.66 4.34
CA ILE A 253 5.68 -13.33 3.49
C ILE A 253 6.18 -12.37 2.42
N VAL A 254 6.00 -12.69 1.15
CA VAL A 254 6.31 -11.81 0.02
C VAL A 254 5.02 -11.44 -0.68
N ILE A 255 4.66 -10.15 -0.69
CA ILE A 255 3.59 -9.60 -1.51
C ILE A 255 4.23 -9.05 -2.78
N THR A 256 3.93 -9.64 -3.93
CA THR A 256 4.51 -9.26 -5.22
C THR A 256 3.60 -9.69 -6.38
N PRO A 257 3.64 -9.01 -7.54
CA PRO A 257 2.93 -9.49 -8.72
C PRO A 257 3.45 -10.85 -9.17
N VAL A 258 2.54 -11.68 -9.67
CA VAL A 258 2.91 -12.97 -10.27
C VAL A 258 2.60 -13.03 -11.76
N ILE A 259 1.86 -12.06 -12.30
CA ILE A 259 1.54 -11.94 -13.72
C ILE A 259 2.27 -10.71 -14.25
N LYS A 260 2.95 -10.85 -15.38
CA LYS A 260 3.66 -9.73 -16.00
C LYS A 260 2.68 -8.78 -16.68
N GLN A 261 3.00 -7.49 -16.70
CA GLN A 261 2.33 -6.48 -17.54
C GLN A 261 3.37 -5.88 -18.47
N LEU A 262 3.11 -5.96 -19.77
CA LEU A 262 4.06 -5.61 -20.82
C LEU A 262 3.49 -4.52 -21.72
N LEU A 263 4.33 -3.55 -22.08
CA LEU A 263 4.15 -2.71 -23.26
C LEU A 263 5.06 -3.20 -24.38
N PRO A 264 4.84 -2.78 -25.64
CA PRO A 264 5.81 -2.98 -26.70
C PRO A 264 7.20 -2.50 -26.26
N ALA A 265 8.18 -3.42 -26.20
CA ALA A 265 9.57 -3.18 -25.80
C ALA A 265 9.84 -2.82 -24.32
N PHE A 266 8.84 -2.82 -23.43
CA PHE A 266 9.02 -2.48 -22.01
C PHE A 266 8.24 -3.40 -21.08
N THR A 267 8.87 -3.88 -20.01
CA THR A 267 8.18 -4.57 -18.91
C THR A 267 7.75 -3.52 -17.88
N LEU A 268 6.44 -3.35 -17.70
CA LEU A 268 5.90 -2.45 -16.68
C LEU A 268 5.90 -3.11 -15.29
N VAL A 269 5.51 -4.38 -15.27
CA VAL A 269 5.41 -5.19 -14.05
C VAL A 269 6.00 -6.56 -14.35
N SER A 270 6.99 -6.98 -13.56
CA SER A 270 7.58 -8.31 -13.62
C SER A 270 6.71 -9.34 -12.89
N GLY A 271 7.02 -10.62 -13.06
CA GLY A 271 6.24 -11.72 -12.48
C GLY A 271 6.75 -13.07 -12.95
N GLN A 272 5.95 -14.12 -12.79
CA GLN A 272 6.30 -15.49 -13.20
C GLN A 272 7.65 -15.92 -12.58
N GLU A 273 8.68 -16.17 -13.40
CA GLU A 273 10.01 -16.59 -12.96
C GLU A 273 10.65 -15.58 -12.00
N ASP A 274 10.47 -14.29 -12.23
CA ASP A 274 11.03 -13.22 -11.38
C ASP A 274 10.46 -13.31 -9.95
N ALA A 275 9.16 -13.58 -9.83
CA ALA A 275 8.50 -13.72 -8.53
C ALA A 275 8.95 -15.00 -7.80
N VAL A 276 9.22 -16.08 -8.54
CA VAL A 276 9.81 -17.31 -7.98
C VAL A 276 11.23 -17.05 -7.49
N ASN A 277 12.03 -16.32 -8.26
CA ASN A 277 13.39 -15.97 -7.89
C ASN A 277 13.42 -15.07 -6.65
N LEU A 278 12.53 -14.08 -6.56
CA LEU A 278 12.39 -13.22 -5.39
C LEU A 278 12.06 -14.03 -4.13
N ALA A 279 11.05 -14.90 -4.23
CA ALA A 279 10.63 -15.73 -3.12
C ALA A 279 11.74 -16.67 -2.64
N LYS A 280 12.52 -17.23 -3.56
CA LYS A 280 13.69 -18.05 -3.25
C LYS A 280 14.79 -17.25 -2.57
N LEU A 281 15.13 -16.09 -3.12
CA LEU A 281 16.16 -15.19 -2.59
C LEU A 281 15.89 -14.87 -1.12
N LEU A 282 14.63 -14.53 -0.81
CA LEU A 282 14.19 -14.15 0.54
C LEU A 282 13.83 -15.33 1.45
N GLN A 283 13.91 -16.58 0.95
CA GLN A 283 13.50 -17.79 1.66
C GLN A 283 12.05 -17.70 2.18
N ALA A 284 11.17 -17.19 1.31
CA ALA A 284 9.76 -16.98 1.59
C ALA A 284 9.05 -18.29 1.96
N LYS A 285 8.15 -18.19 2.93
CA LYS A 285 7.22 -19.28 3.28
C LYS A 285 5.89 -19.11 2.56
N PHE A 286 5.51 -17.85 2.33
CA PHE A 286 4.26 -17.46 1.71
C PHE A 286 4.51 -16.43 0.61
N ILE A 287 3.85 -16.61 -0.52
CA ILE A 287 3.70 -15.58 -1.55
C ILE A 287 2.24 -15.17 -1.57
N VAL A 288 2.02 -13.86 -1.50
CA VAL A 288 0.70 -13.23 -1.62
C VAL A 288 0.67 -12.54 -2.98
N PRO A 289 0.07 -13.16 -4.00
CA PRO A 289 0.04 -12.58 -5.33
C PRO A 289 -0.81 -11.32 -5.33
N MET A 290 -0.27 -10.22 -5.86
CA MET A 290 -1.07 -9.04 -6.20
C MET A 290 -1.48 -9.07 -7.67
N LYS A 291 -2.66 -8.53 -7.94
CA LYS A 291 -3.23 -8.40 -9.29
C LYS A 291 -3.34 -6.92 -9.66
N ASN A 292 -2.22 -6.21 -9.62
CA ASN A 292 -2.19 -4.76 -9.81
C ASN A 292 -2.76 -4.30 -11.16
N GLY A 293 -2.59 -5.09 -12.23
CA GLY A 293 -3.21 -4.83 -13.54
C GLY A 293 -4.67 -5.31 -13.71
N ASP A 294 -5.28 -5.96 -12.72
CA ASP A 294 -6.63 -6.54 -12.84
C ASP A 294 -7.72 -5.50 -12.55
N LEU A 295 -7.78 -4.48 -13.41
CA LEU A 295 -8.75 -3.37 -13.38
C LEU A 295 -9.62 -3.37 -14.64
N ASP A 296 -10.81 -2.77 -14.56
CA ASP A 296 -11.66 -2.49 -15.72
C ASP A 296 -11.07 -1.28 -16.46
N SER A 297 -10.12 -1.51 -17.36
CA SER A 297 -9.38 -0.46 -18.09
C SER A 297 -9.89 -0.21 -19.51
N LYS A 298 -9.74 1.02 -19.98
CA LYS A 298 -10.00 1.47 -21.35
C LYS A 298 -9.00 2.56 -21.77
N GLY A 299 -9.01 2.91 -23.05
CA GLY A 299 -8.11 3.90 -23.65
C GLY A 299 -6.95 3.27 -24.41
N ILE A 300 -6.23 4.08 -25.17
CA ILE A 300 -5.19 3.61 -26.11
C ILE A 300 -4.10 2.79 -25.40
N LEU A 301 -3.68 3.21 -24.21
CA LEU A 301 -2.64 2.50 -23.46
C LEU A 301 -3.12 1.12 -23.01
N SER A 302 -4.40 0.98 -22.63
CA SER A 302 -4.96 -0.31 -22.20
C SER A 302 -4.96 -1.35 -23.32
N GLU A 303 -5.09 -0.93 -24.58
CA GLU A 303 -5.04 -1.81 -25.75
C GLU A 303 -3.62 -2.29 -26.07
N LEU A 304 -2.60 -1.55 -25.62
CA LEU A 304 -1.19 -1.87 -25.82
C LEU A 304 -0.62 -2.76 -24.70
N ILE A 305 -1.20 -2.68 -23.50
CA ILE A 305 -0.77 -3.48 -22.35
C ILE A 305 -1.18 -4.93 -22.56
N LYS A 306 -0.21 -5.84 -22.42
CA LYS A 306 -0.43 -7.29 -22.50
C LYS A 306 -0.08 -7.94 -21.17
N ALA A 307 -0.98 -8.77 -20.68
CA ALA A 307 -0.70 -9.67 -19.56
C ALA A 307 0.06 -10.90 -20.09
N GLU A 308 1.16 -11.26 -19.44
CA GLU A 308 1.90 -12.50 -19.73
C GLU A 308 1.96 -13.40 -18.49
N GLY A 309 1.59 -14.66 -18.70
CA GLY A 309 1.46 -15.66 -17.64
C GLY A 309 0.13 -15.60 -16.90
N THR A 310 -0.09 -16.60 -16.06
CA THR A 310 -1.25 -16.71 -15.18
C THR A 310 -0.80 -17.10 -13.77
N VAL A 311 -1.76 -17.08 -12.84
CA VAL A 311 -1.56 -17.62 -11.50
C VAL A 311 -1.23 -19.12 -11.58
N GLU A 312 -1.85 -19.84 -12.52
CA GLU A 312 -1.64 -21.27 -12.75
C GLU A 312 -0.25 -21.57 -13.30
N SER A 313 0.23 -20.83 -14.30
CA SER A 313 1.60 -21.01 -14.80
C SER A 313 2.63 -20.68 -13.73
N PHE A 314 2.40 -19.64 -12.94
CA PHE A 314 3.24 -19.30 -11.80
C PHE A 314 3.32 -20.45 -10.78
N LYS A 315 2.19 -21.09 -10.42
CA LYS A 315 2.15 -22.28 -9.55
C LYS A 315 3.04 -23.40 -10.11
N VAL A 316 2.94 -23.66 -11.42
CA VAL A 316 3.72 -24.71 -12.08
C VAL A 316 5.22 -24.44 -11.97
N ILE A 317 5.66 -23.22 -12.30
CA ILE A 317 7.07 -22.81 -12.20
C ILE A 317 7.55 -22.96 -10.75
N LEU A 318 6.77 -22.46 -9.80
CA LEU A 318 7.18 -22.48 -8.40
C LEU A 318 7.25 -23.90 -7.81
N LEU A 319 6.31 -24.79 -8.15
CA LEU A 319 6.38 -26.21 -7.74
C LEU A 319 7.59 -26.93 -8.36
N ALA A 320 7.87 -26.67 -9.64
CA ALA A 320 9.03 -27.25 -10.31
C ALA A 320 10.36 -26.79 -9.68
N THR A 321 10.41 -25.56 -9.17
CA THR A 321 11.69 -24.92 -8.79
C THR A 321 11.93 -24.88 -7.28
N ALA A 322 10.91 -24.81 -6.43
CA ALA A 322 11.04 -24.63 -4.97
C ALA A 322 10.65 -25.87 -4.13
N GLY A 323 10.07 -26.91 -4.74
CA GLY A 323 9.53 -28.06 -4.00
C GLY A 323 8.40 -27.67 -3.04
N ASN A 324 7.93 -28.63 -2.21
CA ASN A 324 6.76 -28.47 -1.33
C ASN A 324 6.92 -27.48 -0.15
N TYR A 325 7.96 -26.64 -0.10
CA TYR A 325 8.26 -25.79 1.06
C TYR A 325 7.55 -24.43 1.05
N LEU A 326 7.05 -23.97 -0.10
CA LEU A 326 6.22 -22.77 -0.16
C LEU A 326 4.74 -23.11 0.02
N MET A 327 4.13 -22.58 1.08
CA MET A 327 2.69 -22.60 1.24
C MET A 327 2.12 -21.43 0.45
N PHE A 328 1.28 -21.74 -0.53
CA PHE A 328 0.63 -20.73 -1.36
C PHE A 328 -0.73 -20.38 -0.79
N TYR A 329 -1.03 -19.08 -0.73
CA TYR A 329 -2.39 -18.61 -0.56
C TYR A 329 -2.84 -17.94 -1.84
N PHE A 330 -3.79 -18.58 -2.51
CA PHE A 330 -4.56 -17.97 -3.59
C PHE A 330 -5.83 -17.41 -2.99
N ASN A 331 -6.05 -16.12 -3.21
CA ASN A 331 -7.34 -15.47 -2.98
C ASN A 331 -8.37 -15.96 -3.97
#